data_AF-A0A3A4YVR2-F1
#
_entry.id   AF-A0A3A4YVR2-F1
#
_cell.length_a   1.000
_cell.length_b   1.000
_cell.length_c   1.000
_cell.angle_alpha   90.00
_cell.angle_beta   90.00
_cell.angle_gamma   90.00
#
_symmetry.space_group_name_H-M   'P 1'
#
loop_
_entity.id
_entity.type
_entity.pdbx_description
1 polymer ?
#
loop_
_entity_poly.entity_id
_entity_poly.type
_entity_poly.pdbx_seq_one_letter_code
_entity_poly.pdbx_strand_id
1 'polypeptide(L)' 'MRAYFPLEKGLLDTIRRSREPGYQFDFETQGEHLGMNIKKYLIEAHGGKVWMESEGLGKGTTVRFTVGIAN' A
#
# COMPACT_ATOMS: atom_id res chain seq x y z
N MET A 1 8.16 6.92 -12.48
CA MET A 1 8.69 5.85 -11.59
C MET A 1 7.56 4.87 -11.27
N ARG A 2 7.83 3.55 -11.24
CA ARG A 2 6.85 2.51 -10.84
C ARG A 2 7.32 1.87 -9.54
N ALA A 3 6.45 1.83 -8.53
CA ALA A 3 6.74 1.21 -7.24
C ALA A 3 5.86 -0.05 -7.04
N TYR A 4 6.48 -1.13 -6.55
CA TYR A 4 5.82 -2.34 -6.11
C TYR A 4 5.98 -2.47 -4.60
N PHE A 5 4.92 -2.89 -3.93
CA PHE A 5 4.89 -3.02 -2.49
C PHE A 5 5.14 -4.49 -2.11
N PRO A 6 6.30 -4.88 -1.58
CA PRO A 6 6.43 -6.19 -0.95
C PRO A 6 5.68 -6.19 0.39
N LEU A 7 4.94 -7.27 0.69
CA LEU A 7 4.36 -7.52 2.01
C LEU A 7 5.48 -8.01 2.93
N GLU A 8 6.29 -7.11 3.48
CA GLU A 8 7.18 -7.47 4.58
C GLU A 8 6.49 -7.19 5.92
N LYS A 9 6.31 -8.28 6.67
CA LYS A 9 5.86 -8.43 8.06
C LYS A 9 5.13 -7.25 8.73
N GLY A 10 3.85 -7.50 9.04
CA GLY A 10 3.27 -7.06 10.32
C GLY A 10 2.18 -5.99 10.26
N LEU A 11 1.15 -6.11 9.40
CA LEU A 11 -0.03 -5.19 9.42
C LEU A 11 -0.59 -4.96 10.83
N LEU A 12 -0.65 -6.01 11.65
CA LEU A 12 -1.13 -5.91 13.03
C LEU A 12 -0.17 -5.12 13.93
N ASP A 13 1.15 -5.26 13.72
CA ASP A 13 2.16 -4.51 14.45
C ASP A 13 2.12 -3.03 14.06
N THR A 14 1.90 -2.73 12.78
CA THR A 14 1.71 -1.36 12.28
C THR A 14 0.43 -0.73 12.84
N ILE A 15 -0.69 -1.47 12.85
CA ILE A 15 -1.95 -1.01 13.47
C ILE A 15 -1.75 -0.77 14.97
N ARG A 16 -1.04 -1.68 15.67
CA ARG A 16 -0.76 -1.56 17.11
C ARG A 16 0.06 -0.31 17.41
N ARG A 17 1.13 -0.07 16.65
CA ARG A 17 2.04 1.07 16.81
C ARG A 17 1.40 2.41 16.46
N SER A 18 0.44 2.46 15.54
CA SER A 18 -0.30 3.70 15.19
C SER A 18 -1.04 4.35 16.37
N ARG A 19 -1.28 3.59 17.44
CA ARG A 19 -1.97 4.06 18.66
C ARG A 19 -1.01 4.56 19.73
N GLU A 20 0.30 4.43 19.53
CA GLU A 20 1.32 4.85 20.49
C GLU A 20 1.57 6.38 20.38
N PRO A 21 1.55 7.13 21.50
CA PRO A 21 1.85 8.56 21.48
C PRO A 21 3.27 8.82 20.96
N GLY A 22 3.42 9.70 19.97
CA GLY A 22 4.72 10.00 19.35
C GLY A 22 5.07 9.12 18.14
N TYR A 23 4.17 8.23 17.71
CA TYR A 23 4.30 7.56 16.42
C TYR A 23 4.21 8.60 15.28
N GLN A 24 5.33 8.89 14.62
CA GLN A 24 5.35 9.64 13.37
C GLN A 24 5.30 8.66 12.20
N PHE A 25 4.38 8.92 11.28
CA PHE A 25 4.24 8.17 10.04
C PHE A 25 5.45 8.44 9.16
N ASP A 26 6.36 7.48 9.11
CA ASP A 26 7.51 7.53 8.21
C ASP A 26 7.07 7.15 6.80
N PHE A 27 7.01 8.13 5.91
CA PHE A 27 6.66 7.95 4.50
C PHE A 27 7.66 7.04 3.75
N GLU A 28 8.81 6.71 4.36
CA GLU A 28 9.76 5.75 3.81
C GLU A 28 9.24 4.31 3.80
N THR A 29 8.24 3.98 4.64
CA THR A 29 7.43 2.78 4.44
C THR A 29 6.38 3.06 3.36
N GLN A 30 6.86 3.18 2.12
CA GLN A 30 6.04 3.37 0.94
C GLN A 30 4.90 2.34 0.99
N GLY A 31 3.67 2.78 1.24
CA GLY A 31 2.46 1.95 1.16
C GLY A 31 1.83 1.49 2.49
N GLU A 32 2.49 1.60 3.65
CA GLU A 32 1.89 1.11 4.92
C GLU A 32 0.86 2.07 5.54
N HIS A 33 0.93 3.37 5.22
CA HIS A 33 0.14 4.37 5.94
C HIS A 33 -0.90 5.11 5.09
N LEU A 34 -1.02 4.74 3.80
CA LEU A 34 -2.06 5.26 2.90
C LEU A 34 -3.30 4.33 2.82
N GLY A 35 -3.40 3.39 3.77
CA GLY A 35 -4.37 2.30 3.78
C GLY A 35 -4.18 1.29 2.63
N MET A 36 -3.02 1.30 1.97
CA MET A 36 -2.76 0.51 0.76
C MET A 36 -2.46 -0.95 1.06
N ASN A 37 -2.00 -1.25 2.27
CA ASN A 37 -1.83 -2.58 2.84
C ASN A 37 -3.15 -3.36 2.93
N ILE A 38 -4.26 -2.75 3.38
CA ILE A 38 -5.59 -3.41 3.37
C ILE A 38 -6.06 -3.65 1.93
N LYS A 39 -5.94 -2.62 1.07
CA LYS A 39 -6.34 -2.70 -0.35
C LYS A 39 -5.54 -3.75 -1.11
N LYS A 40 -4.22 -3.81 -0.90
CA LYS A 40 -3.33 -4.80 -1.53
C LYS A 40 -3.68 -6.21 -1.11
N TYR A 41 -3.90 -6.46 0.18
CA TYR A 41 -4.34 -7.77 0.64
C TYR A 41 -5.65 -8.20 -0.03
N LEU A 42 -6.65 -7.31 -0.09
CA LEU A 42 -7.93 -7.60 -0.74
C LEU A 42 -7.74 -7.89 -2.23
N ILE A 43 -6.95 -7.08 -2.93
CA ILE A 43 -6.67 -7.23 -4.36
C ILE A 43 -5.96 -8.55 -4.64
N GLU A 44 -4.92 -8.89 -3.87
CA GLU A 44 -4.17 -10.13 -4.03
C GLU A 44 -5.00 -11.36 -3.67
N ALA A 45 -5.84 -11.29 -2.64
CA ALA A 45 -6.77 -12.35 -2.28
C ALA A 45 -7.76 -12.67 -3.42
N HIS A 46 -8.06 -11.70 -4.28
CA HIS A 46 -8.88 -11.89 -5.48
C HIS A 46 -8.04 -12.17 -6.75
N GLY A 47 -6.78 -12.61 -6.60
CA GLY A 47 -5.87 -12.92 -7.73
C GLY A 47 -5.39 -11.69 -8.51
N GLY A 48 -5.59 -10.50 -7.96
CA GLY A 48 -5.26 -9.22 -8.55
C GLY A 48 -3.83 -8.75 -8.28
N LYS A 49 -3.47 -7.59 -8.83
CA LYS A 49 -2.18 -6.90 -8.62
C LYS A 49 -2.43 -5.42 -8.38
N VAL A 50 -1.56 -4.72 -7.65
CA VAL A 50 -1.64 -3.27 -7.41
C VAL A 50 -0.25 -2.62 -7.52
N TRP A 51 -0.18 -1.45 -8.15
CA TRP A 51 1.05 -0.67 -8.31
C TRP A 51 0.75 0.83 -8.46
N MET A 52 1.78 1.66 -8.38
CA MET A 52 1.67 3.11 -8.54
C MET A 52 2.65 3.65 -9.56
N GLU A 53 2.23 4.72 -10.23
CA GLU A 53 3.00 5.44 -11.24
C GLU A 53 2.92 6.94 -10.95
N SER A 54 4.07 7.62 -10.97
CA SER A 54 4.15 9.08 -10.90
C SER A 54 5.25 9.59 -11.83
N GLU A 55 5.02 10.75 -12.44
CA GLU A 55 6.00 11.48 -13.25
C GLU A 55 7.01 12.27 -12.41
N GLY A 56 6.80 12.37 -11.09
CA GLY A 56 7.70 13.06 -10.18
C GLY A 56 6.97 14.03 -9.24
N LEU A 57 7.77 14.78 -8.46
CA LEU A 57 7.26 15.70 -7.45
C LEU A 57 6.32 16.74 -8.06
N GLY A 58 5.15 16.95 -7.44
CA GLY A 58 4.15 17.92 -7.89
C GLY A 58 3.35 17.51 -9.13
N LYS A 59 3.54 16.30 -9.67
CA LYS A 59 2.79 15.78 -10.84
C LYS A 59 1.64 14.84 -10.48
N GLY A 60 1.47 14.56 -9.18
CA GLY A 60 0.48 13.60 -8.70
C GLY A 60 0.90 12.14 -8.91
N THR A 61 0.03 11.22 -8.51
CA THR A 61 0.26 9.78 -8.52
C THR A 61 -0.97 9.06 -9.05
N THR A 62 -0.77 8.12 -9.97
CA THR A 62 -1.80 7.19 -10.44
C THR A 62 -1.62 5.85 -9.73
N VAL A 63 -2.67 5.37 -9.08
CA VAL A 63 -2.74 4.02 -8.49
C VAL A 63 -3.52 3.13 -9.44
N ARG A 64 -2.93 2.00 -9.84
CA ARG A 64 -3.57 1.01 -10.73
C ARG A 64 -3.67 -0.32 -10.02
N PHE A 65 -4.75 -1.04 -10.29
CA PHE A 65 -4.91 -2.41 -9.82
C PHE A 65 -5.69 -3.27 -10.83
N THR A 66 -5.54 -4.58 -10.69
CA THR A 66 -6.35 -5.59 -11.37
C THR A 66 -7.03 -6.46 -10.32
N VAL A 67 -8.13 -7.10 -10.70
CA VAL A 67 -8.81 -8.11 -9.89
C VAL A 67 -9.14 -9.29 -10.80
N GLY A 68 -9.09 -10.51 -10.29
CA GLY A 68 -9.53 -11.69 -11.05
C GLY A 68 -11.03 -11.61 -11.33
N ILE A 69 -11.45 -12.08 -12.50
CA ILE A 69 -12.87 -12.20 -12.84
C ILE A 69 -13.35 -13.52 -12.24
N ALA A 70 -14.40 -13.47 -11.41
CA ALA A 70 -15.05 -14.68 -10.92
C ALA A 70 -15.80 -15.36 -12.07
N ASN A 71 -15.63 -16.68 -12.22
CA ASN A 71 -16.47 -17.52 -13.08
C ASN A 71 -17.71 -17.98 -12.32
#